data_AF-A0A8J4A3E2-F1
#
_entry.id   AF-A0A8J4A3E2-F1
#
_cell.length_a   1.000
_cell.length_b   1.000
_cell.length_c   1.000
_cell.angle_alpha   90.00
_cell.angle_beta   90.00
_cell.angle_gamma   90.00
#
_symmetry.space_group_name_H-M   'P 1'
#
loop_
_entity.id
_entity.type
_entity.pdbx_description
1 polymer ?
#
loop_
_entity_poly.entity_id
_entity_poly.type
_entity_poly.pdbx_seq_one_letter_code
_entity_poly.pdbx_strand_id
1 'polypeptide(L)'
;MHTVYFTFHTRDELLQAVHEWVVLGDDPTPPPLQGWHLAAIKRSDARDAMPLLVAGAIYRDSEARRRTDLDALTATLARKTPLRRGVTRRRAAELLYVLMGPDMYRAFVIDAGRTPAEWVRWTGNALVRDLFPERAR
;
A
#
# COMPACT_ATOMS: atom_id res chain seq x y z
N MET A 1 -23.99 -22.11 -7.04
CA MET A 1 -22.74 -21.51 -6.54
C MET A 1 -22.04 -20.90 -7.75
N HIS A 2 -22.34 -19.64 -8.05
CA HIS A 2 -21.86 -18.94 -9.24
C HIS A 2 -20.91 -17.83 -8.79
N THR A 3 -19.69 -17.93 -9.32
CA THR A 3 -18.45 -17.33 -8.84
C THR A 3 -18.36 -15.83 -9.19
N VAL A 4 -17.61 -15.09 -8.39
CA VAL A 4 -17.33 -13.63 -8.26
C VAL A 4 -17.02 -12.84 -9.56
N TYR A 5 -17.22 -13.39 -10.76
CA TYR A 5 -16.87 -12.77 -12.04
C TYR A 5 -17.82 -11.68 -12.55
N PHE A 6 -18.91 -11.36 -11.84
CA PHE A 6 -19.94 -10.44 -12.36
C PHE A 6 -19.87 -8.98 -11.87
N THR A 7 -18.86 -8.61 -11.08
CA THR A 7 -18.78 -7.24 -10.51
C THR A 7 -17.73 -6.35 -11.18
N PHE A 8 -16.70 -6.92 -11.82
CA PHE A 8 -15.55 -6.17 -12.34
C PHE A 8 -15.45 -6.33 -13.85
N HIS A 9 -15.44 -5.21 -14.56
CA HIS A 9 -15.60 -5.14 -16.02
C HIS A 9 -14.25 -5.05 -16.74
N THR A 10 -13.15 -4.80 -16.00
CA THR A 10 -11.79 -4.74 -16.54
C THR A 10 -10.76 -5.39 -15.63
N ARG A 11 -9.60 -5.77 -16.20
CA ARG A 11 -8.44 -6.30 -15.46
C ARG A 11 -7.91 -5.27 -14.44
N ASP A 12 -8.02 -3.99 -14.74
CA ASP A 12 -7.57 -2.91 -13.86
C ASP A 12 -8.50 -2.74 -12.66
N GLU A 13 -9.82 -2.88 -12.85
CA GLU A 13 -10.80 -2.89 -11.74
C GLU A 13 -10.61 -4.11 -10.83
N LEU A 14 -10.28 -5.27 -11.39
CA LEU A 14 -9.98 -6.46 -10.60
C LEU A 14 -8.67 -6.29 -9.81
N LEU A 15 -7.62 -5.76 -10.44
CA LEU A 15 -6.35 -5.48 -9.74
C LEU A 15 -6.51 -4.39 -8.70
N GLN A 16 -7.38 -3.41 -8.92
CA GLN A 16 -7.72 -2.37 -7.96
C GLN A 16 -8.57 -2.91 -6.81
N ALA A 17 -9.53 -3.80 -7.06
CA ALA A 17 -10.31 -4.45 -5.99
C ALA A 17 -9.46 -5.43 -5.17
N VAL A 18 -8.54 -6.16 -5.81
CA VAL A 18 -7.54 -7.00 -5.13
C VAL A 18 -6.55 -6.13 -4.36
N HIS A 19 -6.13 -5.00 -4.92
CA HIS A 19 -5.32 -4.00 -4.22
C HIS A 19 -6.08 -3.51 -3.00
N GLU A 20 -7.27 -2.93 -3.14
CA GLU A 20 -8.14 -2.46 -2.05
C GLU A 20 -8.34 -3.53 -0.96
N TRP A 21 -8.58 -4.79 -1.31
CA TRP A 21 -8.77 -5.87 -0.34
C TRP A 21 -7.47 -6.31 0.37
N VAL A 22 -6.33 -6.28 -0.31
CA VAL A 22 -5.01 -6.63 0.26
C VAL A 22 -4.40 -5.46 1.04
N VAL A 23 -4.75 -4.23 0.66
CA VAL A 23 -4.15 -2.98 1.10
C VAL A 23 -4.94 -2.39 2.26
N LEU A 24 -6.28 -2.39 2.25
CA LEU A 24 -7.12 -1.80 3.30
C LEU A 24 -7.23 -2.65 4.59
N GLY A 25 -6.17 -3.31 5.03
CA GLY A 25 -6.13 -3.78 6.42
C GLY A 25 -6.55 -2.64 7.37
N ASP A 26 -7.38 -2.95 8.38
CA ASP A 26 -8.25 -1.99 9.06
C ASP A 26 -7.57 -0.77 9.73
N ASP A 27 -6.24 -0.70 9.86
CA ASP A 27 -5.60 0.41 10.58
C ASP A 27 -4.11 0.59 10.22
N PRO A 28 -3.68 1.76 9.74
CA PRO A 28 -2.30 2.00 9.33
C PRO A 28 -1.40 2.50 10.47
N THR A 29 -1.17 1.64 11.45
CA THR A 29 -0.25 1.92 12.56
C THR A 29 0.86 0.84 12.60
N PRO A 30 2.07 1.15 13.09
CA PRO A 30 3.06 0.11 13.42
C PRO A 30 2.42 -0.93 14.35
N PRO A 31 2.74 -2.23 14.26
CA PRO A 31 2.02 -3.29 14.99
C PRO A 31 1.73 -3.02 16.48
N PRO A 32 2.64 -2.40 17.26
CA PRO A 32 2.36 -2.05 18.66
C PRO A 32 1.26 -0.99 18.87
N LEU A 33 1.00 -0.17 17.86
CA LEU A 33 0.06 0.95 17.90
C LEU A 33 -1.25 0.65 17.16
N GLN A 34 -1.37 -0.50 16.50
CA GLN A 34 -2.60 -0.85 15.78
C GLN A 34 -3.76 -1.09 16.74
N GLY A 35 -4.95 -0.61 16.36
CA GLY A 35 -6.17 -0.78 17.13
C GLY A 35 -6.45 -2.24 17.49
N TRP A 36 -6.16 -3.19 16.58
CA TRP A 36 -6.30 -4.62 16.86
C TRP A 36 -5.32 -5.13 17.93
N HIS A 37 -4.08 -4.62 17.99
CA HIS A 37 -3.07 -5.07 18.94
C HIS A 37 -3.39 -4.56 20.35
N LEU A 38 -3.72 -3.27 20.45
CA LEU A 38 -4.17 -2.67 21.70
C LEU A 38 -5.49 -3.28 22.17
N ALA A 39 -6.42 -3.59 21.27
CA ALA A 39 -7.66 -4.26 21.61
C ALA A 39 -7.42 -5.70 22.07
N ALA A 40 -6.53 -6.46 21.43
CA ALA A 40 -6.18 -7.82 21.82
C ALA A 40 -5.56 -7.87 23.22
N ILE A 41 -4.62 -6.96 23.53
CA ILE A 41 -3.97 -6.87 24.85
C ILE A 41 -4.97 -6.50 25.95
N LYS A 42 -6.01 -5.72 25.63
CA LYS A 42 -7.06 -5.34 26.58
C LYS A 42 -8.07 -6.46 26.88
N ARG A 43 -8.12 -7.55 26.10
CA ARG A 43 -9.04 -8.67 26.36
C ARG A 43 -8.47 -9.59 27.43
N SER A 44 -9.29 -9.92 28.43
CA SER A 44 -8.92 -10.83 29.50
C SER A 44 -9.05 -12.32 29.12
N ASP A 45 -9.85 -12.65 28.09
CA ASP A 45 -9.98 -14.02 27.56
C ASP A 45 -9.26 -14.13 26.21
N ALA A 46 -8.41 -15.15 26.06
CA ALA A 46 -7.63 -15.41 24.86
C ALA A 46 -8.52 -15.75 23.64
N ARG A 47 -9.70 -16.34 23.84
CA ARG A 47 -10.66 -16.65 22.77
C ARG A 47 -11.19 -15.39 22.11
N ASP A 48 -11.39 -14.34 22.91
CA ASP A 48 -11.85 -13.03 22.41
C ASP A 48 -10.71 -12.23 21.75
N ALA A 49 -9.47 -12.47 22.18
CA ALA A 49 -8.28 -11.84 21.60
C ALA A 49 -7.85 -12.50 20.27
N MET A 50 -8.08 -13.80 20.10
CA MET A 50 -7.53 -14.59 18.99
C MET A 50 -7.89 -14.05 17.60
N PRO A 51 -9.15 -13.64 17.30
CA PRO A 51 -9.48 -13.09 15.98
C PRO A 51 -8.65 -11.85 15.62
N LEU A 52 -8.39 -10.98 16.61
CA LEU A 52 -7.59 -9.76 16.43
C LEU A 52 -6.12 -10.09 16.18
N LEU A 53 -5.58 -11.11 16.86
CA LEU A 53 -4.20 -11.56 16.67
C LEU A 53 -3.99 -12.19 15.29
N VAL A 54 -4.95 -12.97 14.81
CA VAL A 54 -4.93 -13.57 13.46
C VAL A 54 -4.98 -12.47 12.40
N ALA A 55 -5.91 -11.52 12.52
CA ALA A 55 -5.99 -10.37 11.61
C ALA A 55 -4.68 -9.57 11.58
N GLY A 56 -4.10 -9.32 12.76
CA GLY A 56 -2.81 -8.64 12.87
C GLY A 56 -1.65 -9.39 12.24
N ALA A 57 -1.64 -10.73 12.29
CA ALA A 57 -0.61 -11.54 11.65
C ALA A 57 -0.69 -11.45 10.12
N ILE A 58 -1.89 -11.54 9.55
CA ILE A 58 -2.14 -11.40 8.10
C ILE A 58 -1.72 -10.00 7.62
N TYR A 59 -2.03 -8.96 8.38
CA TYR A 59 -1.62 -7.59 8.05
C TYR A 59 -0.10 -7.45 8.01
N ARG A 60 0.62 -7.89 9.06
CA ARG A 60 2.10 -7.78 9.12
C ARG A 60 2.78 -8.50 7.96
N ASP A 61 2.28 -9.67 7.64
CA ASP A 61 2.80 -10.49 6.54
C ASP A 61 2.56 -9.81 5.18
N SER A 62 1.39 -9.19 4.99
CA SER A 62 1.09 -8.40 3.78
C SER A 62 1.97 -7.16 3.67
N GLU A 63 2.22 -6.44 4.77
CA GLU A 63 3.12 -5.29 4.79
C GLU A 63 4.59 -5.68 4.51
N ALA A 64 5.02 -6.84 5.01
CA ALA A 64 6.37 -7.37 4.73
C ALA A 64 6.55 -7.74 3.25
N ARG A 65 5.55 -8.42 2.65
CA ARG A 65 5.52 -8.69 1.20
C ARG A 65 5.55 -7.40 0.40
N ARG A 66 4.70 -6.43 0.73
CA ARG A 66 4.62 -5.15 0.02
C ARG A 66 5.96 -4.40 0.04
N ARG A 67 6.69 -4.41 1.15
CA ARG A 67 8.06 -3.85 1.21
C ARG A 67 9.01 -4.55 0.24
N THR A 68 8.95 -5.88 0.19
CA THR A 68 9.78 -6.70 -0.71
C THR A 68 9.46 -6.40 -2.17
N ASP A 69 8.18 -6.38 -2.51
CA ASP A 69 7.70 -6.12 -3.88
C ASP A 69 8.09 -4.72 -4.36
N LEU A 70 8.01 -3.72 -3.49
CA LEU A 70 8.38 -2.34 -3.83
C LEU A 70 9.89 -2.11 -3.93
N ASP A 71 10.72 -2.86 -3.19
CA ASP A 71 12.17 -2.86 -3.44
C ASP A 71 12.50 -3.51 -4.80
N ALA A 72 11.83 -4.63 -5.13
CA ALA A 72 12.00 -5.29 -6.43
C ALA A 72 11.53 -4.40 -7.60
N LEU A 73 10.40 -3.70 -7.43
CA LEU A 73 9.91 -2.71 -8.38
C LEU A 73 10.91 -1.56 -8.53
N THR A 74 11.43 -1.03 -7.42
CA THR A 74 12.44 0.03 -7.43
C THR A 74 13.71 -0.39 -8.17
N ALA A 75 14.19 -1.61 -7.96
CA ALA A 75 15.31 -2.17 -8.70
C ALA A 75 15.04 -2.20 -10.21
N THR A 76 13.82 -2.58 -10.60
CA THR A 76 13.39 -2.65 -12.00
C THR A 76 13.29 -1.26 -12.64
N LEU A 77 12.72 -0.29 -11.93
CA LEU A 77 12.62 1.09 -12.38
C LEU A 77 14.01 1.72 -12.56
N ALA A 78 14.92 1.53 -11.62
CA ALA A 78 16.28 2.05 -11.69
C ALA A 78 17.10 1.50 -12.88
N ARG A 79 16.78 0.28 -13.36
CA ARG A 79 17.36 -0.26 -14.60
C ARG A 79 16.80 0.40 -15.86
N LYS A 80 15.54 0.83 -15.84
CA LYS A 80 14.88 1.48 -17.00
C LYS A 80 15.26 2.95 -17.12
N THR A 81 15.41 3.63 -15.99
CA THR A 81 15.78 5.04 -15.95
C THR A 81 16.63 5.27 -14.70
N PRO A 82 17.83 5.85 -14.84
CA PRO A 82 18.66 6.17 -13.69
C PRO A 82 17.89 7.04 -12.68
N LEU A 83 18.03 6.70 -11.40
CA LEU A 83 17.47 7.54 -10.33
C LEU A 83 18.14 8.92 -10.35
N ARG A 84 17.37 9.92 -9.93
CA ARG A 84 17.84 11.29 -9.72
C ARG A 84 19.08 11.29 -8.82
N ARG A 85 20.02 12.18 -9.13
CA ARG A 85 21.24 12.34 -8.32
C ARG A 85 20.90 12.56 -6.85
N GLY A 86 21.51 11.77 -5.97
CA GLY A 86 21.26 11.82 -4.52
C GLY A 86 20.10 10.93 -4.03
N VAL A 87 19.31 10.32 -4.93
CA VAL A 87 18.27 9.36 -4.54
C VAL A 87 18.86 7.95 -4.56
N THR A 88 18.87 7.31 -3.39
CA THR A 88 19.30 5.91 -3.25
C THR A 88 18.14 4.97 -3.59
N ARG A 89 18.45 3.72 -3.97
CA ARG A 89 17.43 2.67 -4.15
C ARG A 89 16.55 2.49 -2.91
N ARG A 90 17.15 2.48 -1.72
CA ARG A 90 16.42 2.42 -0.45
C ARG A 90 15.42 3.57 -0.31
N ARG A 91 15.88 4.81 -0.56
CA ARG A 91 15.02 5.98 -0.46
C ARG A 91 13.89 5.96 -1.49
N ALA A 92 14.16 5.50 -2.70
CA ALA A 92 13.13 5.31 -3.72
C ALA A 92 12.07 4.29 -3.26
N ALA A 93 12.49 3.13 -2.75
CA ALA A 93 11.57 2.11 -2.25
C ALA A 93 10.71 2.62 -1.07
N GLU A 94 11.28 3.42 -0.16
CA GLU A 94 10.52 4.08 0.92
C GLU A 94 9.45 5.04 0.39
N LEU A 95 9.77 5.84 -0.62
CA LEU A 95 8.82 6.78 -1.23
C LEU A 95 7.68 6.03 -1.93
N LEU A 96 7.99 4.95 -2.66
CA LEU A 96 6.98 4.07 -3.25
C LEU A 96 6.11 3.46 -2.14
N TYR A 97 6.71 2.93 -1.08
CA TYR A 97 6.01 2.29 0.02
C TYR A 97 5.03 3.22 0.73
N VAL A 98 5.40 4.48 0.94
CA VAL A 98 4.50 5.46 1.56
C VAL A 98 3.44 5.91 0.56
N LEU A 99 3.84 6.43 -0.61
CA LEU A 99 2.91 7.09 -1.53
C LEU A 99 1.94 6.13 -2.23
N MET A 100 2.35 4.88 -2.44
CA MET A 100 1.50 3.82 -2.98
C MET A 100 0.86 2.97 -1.87
N GLY A 101 1.01 3.37 -0.60
CA GLY A 101 0.49 2.64 0.54
C GLY A 101 -1.03 2.80 0.72
N PRO A 102 -1.65 1.88 1.49
CA PRO A 102 -3.07 1.94 1.83
C PRO A 102 -3.50 3.27 2.42
N ASP A 103 -2.65 3.79 3.28
CA ASP A 103 -2.93 4.91 4.17
C ASP A 103 -3.05 6.18 3.34
N MET A 104 -2.14 6.33 2.37
CA MET A 104 -2.17 7.43 1.41
C MET A 104 -3.36 7.30 0.47
N TYR A 105 -3.74 6.10 0.05
CA TYR A 105 -4.94 5.90 -0.76
C TYR A 105 -6.20 6.26 0.03
N ARG A 106 -6.34 5.74 1.25
CA ARG A 106 -7.48 6.01 2.13
C ARG A 106 -7.60 7.50 2.43
N ALA A 107 -6.52 8.13 2.91
CA ALA A 107 -6.53 9.55 3.26
C ALA A 107 -6.92 10.43 2.06
N PHE A 108 -6.46 10.08 0.86
CA PHE A 108 -6.72 10.87 -0.34
C PHE A 108 -8.08 10.59 -0.98
N VAL A 109 -8.44 9.32 -1.14
CA VAL A 109 -9.64 8.90 -1.89
C VAL A 109 -10.86 8.83 -0.99
N ILE A 110 -10.73 8.18 0.17
CA ILE A 110 -11.86 7.95 1.08
C ILE A 110 -12.10 9.19 1.95
N ASP A 111 -11.08 9.62 2.69
CA ASP A 111 -11.26 10.66 3.70
C ASP A 111 -11.37 12.06 3.06
N ALA A 112 -10.58 12.33 2.01
CA ALA A 112 -10.64 13.60 1.27
C ALA A 112 -11.58 13.58 0.05
N GLY A 113 -12.27 12.47 -0.22
CA GLY A 113 -13.30 12.36 -1.26
C GLY A 113 -12.80 12.53 -2.70
N ARG A 114 -11.49 12.33 -2.95
CA ARG A 114 -10.92 12.42 -4.30
C ARG A 114 -11.14 11.13 -5.06
N THR A 115 -11.04 11.19 -6.38
CA THR A 115 -11.20 9.99 -7.21
C THR A 115 -9.91 9.17 -7.27
N PRO A 116 -9.99 7.84 -7.49
CA PRO A 116 -8.81 7.00 -7.72
C PRO A 116 -7.93 7.51 -8.88
N ALA A 117 -8.54 8.02 -9.95
CA ALA A 117 -7.82 8.58 -11.09
C ALA A 117 -7.00 9.83 -10.72
N GLU A 118 -7.53 10.68 -9.82
CA GLU A 118 -6.78 11.80 -9.27
C GLU A 118 -5.58 11.34 -8.43
N TRP A 119 -5.76 10.30 -7.62
CA TRP A 119 -4.67 9.71 -6.83
C TRP A 119 -3.58 9.13 -7.73
N VAL A 120 -3.92 8.31 -8.73
CA VAL A 120 -2.95 7.74 -9.70
C VAL A 120 -2.15 8.85 -10.37
N ARG A 121 -2.82 9.89 -10.86
CA ARG A 121 -2.16 11.02 -11.52
C ARG A 121 -1.25 11.78 -10.56
N TRP A 122 -1.73 12.09 -9.36
CA TRP A 122 -0.95 12.85 -8.38
C TRP A 122 0.26 12.05 -7.88
N THR A 123 0.05 10.81 -7.43
CA THR A 123 1.10 9.91 -6.93
C THR A 123 2.13 9.63 -8.02
N GLY A 124 1.68 9.36 -9.25
CA GLY A 124 2.57 9.16 -10.40
C GLY A 124 3.44 10.39 -10.68
N ASN A 125 2.85 11.59 -10.71
CA ASN A 125 3.61 12.83 -10.92
C ASN A 125 4.60 13.11 -9.79
N ALA A 126 4.21 12.88 -8.53
CA ALA A 126 5.07 13.04 -7.38
C ALA A 126 6.26 12.07 -7.43
N LEU A 127 6.02 10.79 -7.69
CA LEU A 127 7.09 9.79 -7.83
C LEU A 127 8.01 10.08 -9.02
N VAL A 128 7.46 10.49 -10.17
CA VAL A 128 8.30 10.88 -11.32
C VAL A 128 9.20 12.05 -10.96
N ARG A 129 8.63 13.09 -10.35
CA ARG A 129 9.37 14.27 -9.90
C ARG A 129 10.41 13.90 -8.85
N ASP A 130 10.11 13.04 -7.89
CA ASP A 130 11.01 12.84 -6.75
C ASP A 130 12.08 11.77 -7.04
N LEU A 131 11.83 10.85 -7.97
CA LEU A 131 12.73 9.72 -8.26
C LEU A 131 13.61 9.90 -9.48
N PHE A 132 13.18 10.64 -10.49
CA PHE A 132 13.87 10.69 -11.78
C PHE A 132 14.37 12.11 -12.10
N PRO A 133 15.44 12.23 -12.91
CA PRO A 133 15.83 13.53 -13.45
C PRO A 133 14.70 14.11 -14.33
N GLU A 134 14.69 15.43 -14.46
CA GLU A 134 13.80 16.08 -15.44
C GLU A 134 14.13 15.57 -16.84
N ARG A 135 13.10 15.43 -17.69
CA ARG A 135 13.31 15.11 -19.09
C ARG A 135 14.10 16.25 -19.72
N ALA A 136 15.19 15.93 -20.42
CA ALA A 136 15.85 16.90 -21.29
C ALA A 136 14.82 17.44 -22.29
N ARG A 137 14.75 18.77 -22.41
CA ARG A 137 13.90 19.45 -23.39
C ARG A 137 14.43 19.28 -24.80
#